data_AF-A0A7S6ME30-F1
#
_entry.id   AF-A0A7S6ME30-F1
#
_cell.length_a   1.000
_cell.length_b   1.000
_cell.length_c   1.000
_cell.angle_alpha   90.00
_cell.angle_beta   90.00
_cell.angle_gamma   90.00
#
_symmetry.space_group_name_H-M   'P 1'
#
loop_
_entity.id
_entity.type
_entity.pdbx_description
1 polymer ?
#
loop_
_entity_poly.entity_id
_entity_poly.type
_entity_poly.pdbx_seq_one_letter_code
_entity_poly.pdbx_strand_id
1 'polypeptide(L)'
;MAQPTRVNRPWMPMLATLLLGAAAPVLAQTPPPPPPVEKVAEKPAYTDKQVTSWTHQARAVVARHGVTGEEAEKIINLSVASRKRLAETAAHLRQDWLEMTEQRLREIREGGGSGAGLFDRSDLQRSINLAAERERKKLAEELVKIVDRDKARLIFPPLAAMDGRVDGLVALLVSFELPPAALDGSIEAVQAWHIRTIAARAMPRENRVFANEEIRQARDAMLEKTRGLLSAEQFKTFAAAVTSTKPVDE
;
A
#
# COMPACT_ATOMS: atom_id res chain seq x y z
N MET A 1 -53.67 -45.27 19.67
CA MET A 1 -53.03 -44.22 20.48
C MET A 1 -52.75 -43.01 19.59
N ALA A 2 -52.78 -41.82 20.19
CA ALA A 2 -53.18 -40.53 19.63
C ALA A 2 -52.18 -39.81 18.69
N GLN A 3 -52.74 -38.84 17.92
CA GLN A 3 -52.06 -37.74 17.21
C GLN A 3 -51.37 -36.75 18.17
N PRO A 4 -50.49 -35.88 17.65
CA PRO A 4 -50.80 -34.42 17.58
C PRO A 4 -50.42 -33.79 16.20
N THR A 5 -51.34 -33.14 15.47
CA THR A 5 -51.69 -31.68 15.43
C THR A 5 -50.59 -30.74 14.90
N ARG A 6 -50.75 -30.18 13.67
CA ARG A 6 -51.35 -28.84 13.31
C ARG A 6 -50.26 -27.72 13.41
N VAL A 7 -50.13 -26.68 12.58
CA VAL A 7 -51.07 -25.84 11.84
C VAL A 7 -50.35 -25.15 10.66
N ASN A 8 -51.07 -25.04 9.56
CA ASN A 8 -50.84 -24.29 8.34
C ASN A 8 -51.31 -22.82 8.52
N ARG A 9 -50.55 -21.79 8.10
CA ARG A 9 -51.14 -20.55 7.51
C ARG A 9 -50.11 -19.57 6.90
N PRO A 10 -50.51 -18.83 5.84
CA PRO A 10 -49.67 -17.97 5.00
C PRO A 10 -49.74 -16.50 5.42
N TRP A 11 -48.75 -15.69 5.04
CA TRP A 11 -48.79 -14.23 5.20
C TRP A 11 -48.36 -13.50 3.92
N MET A 12 -49.29 -12.71 3.40
CA MET A 12 -49.15 -11.58 2.49
C MET A 12 -50.36 -10.66 2.80
N PRO A 13 -50.39 -9.40 2.34
CA PRO A 13 -49.60 -8.22 2.69
C PRO A 13 -50.48 -7.16 3.40
N MET A 14 -49.91 -6.08 3.96
CA MET A 14 -50.72 -4.89 4.30
C MET A 14 -49.92 -3.58 4.15
N LEU A 15 -50.28 -2.85 3.10
CA LEU A 15 -50.20 -1.39 2.99
C LEU A 15 -51.43 -0.82 3.71
N ALA A 16 -51.23 0.04 4.71
CA ALA A 16 -52.28 0.91 5.25
C ALA A 16 -51.69 2.25 5.69
N THR A 17 -51.93 3.22 4.82
CA THR A 17 -52.07 4.67 4.97
C THR A 17 -52.31 5.19 6.39
N LEU A 18 -51.53 6.22 6.79
CA LEU A 18 -51.95 7.21 7.78
C LEU A 18 -51.51 8.60 7.28
N LEU A 19 -52.48 9.38 6.81
CA LEU A 19 -52.38 10.79 6.46
C LEU A 19 -53.09 11.62 7.54
N LEU A 20 -52.45 12.74 7.88
CA LEU A 20 -52.97 14.00 8.44
C LEU A 20 -53.43 14.05 9.91
N GLY A 21 -52.70 14.87 10.68
CA GLY A 21 -53.19 15.57 11.87
C GLY A 21 -52.21 16.63 12.36
N ALA A 22 -52.66 17.89 12.36
CA ALA A 22 -52.12 19.08 13.04
C ALA A 22 -50.93 19.85 12.41
N ALA A 23 -51.28 20.98 11.80
CA ALA A 23 -50.39 22.09 11.50
C ALA A 23 -49.99 22.83 12.78
N ALA A 24 -48.69 23.11 12.92
CA ALA A 24 -48.14 24.20 13.72
C ALA A 24 -47.08 24.91 12.88
N PRO A 25 -47.00 26.25 12.87
CA PRO A 25 -46.01 26.97 12.08
C PRO A 25 -44.64 26.81 12.75
N VAL A 26 -43.81 25.91 12.21
CA VAL A 26 -42.39 25.86 12.61
C VAL A 26 -41.72 27.07 11.98
N LEU A 27 -41.42 28.06 12.82
CA LEU A 27 -40.51 29.16 12.47
C LEU A 27 -39.25 28.54 11.84
N ALA A 28 -38.93 28.97 10.62
CA ALA A 28 -37.70 28.61 9.93
C ALA A 28 -36.50 29.00 10.80
N GLN A 29 -35.98 28.06 11.58
CA GLN A 29 -34.68 28.22 12.23
C GLN A 29 -33.64 28.11 11.12
N THR A 30 -32.98 29.23 10.84
CA THR A 30 -31.75 29.25 10.03
C THR A 30 -30.80 28.18 10.59
N PRO A 31 -30.25 27.29 9.75
CA PRO A 31 -29.29 26.30 10.23
C PRO A 31 -28.12 27.05 10.90
N PRO A 32 -27.64 26.57 12.06
CA PRO A 32 -26.50 27.20 12.72
C PRO A 32 -25.34 27.28 11.73
N PRO A 33 -24.58 28.39 11.70
CA PRO A 33 -23.43 28.51 10.81
C PRO A 33 -22.48 27.33 11.07
N PRO A 34 -21.93 26.70 10.01
CA PRO A 34 -20.97 25.64 10.19
C PRO A 34 -19.82 26.15 11.07
N PRO A 35 -19.33 25.35 12.03
CA PRO A 35 -18.18 25.74 12.83
C PRO A 35 -17.05 26.14 11.87
N PRO A 36 -16.29 27.21 12.17
CA PRO A 36 -15.16 27.60 11.34
C PRO A 36 -14.26 26.39 11.16
N VAL A 37 -14.02 26.02 9.91
CA VAL A 37 -13.10 24.94 9.55
C VAL A 37 -11.73 25.39 10.03
N GLU A 38 -11.32 24.94 11.22
CA GLU A 38 -9.91 24.91 11.57
C GLU A 38 -9.22 24.26 10.37
N LYS A 39 -8.26 24.97 9.78
CA LYS A 39 -7.35 24.37 8.81
C LYS A 39 -6.56 23.31 9.57
N VAL A 40 -7.17 22.13 9.74
CA VAL A 40 -6.51 20.93 10.22
C VAL A 40 -5.35 20.78 9.26
N ALA A 41 -4.13 20.96 9.77
CA ALA A 41 -2.93 20.69 8.99
C ALA A 41 -3.13 19.31 8.37
N GLU A 42 -3.22 19.27 7.05
CA GLU A 42 -3.50 18.06 6.30
C GLU A 42 -2.47 17.03 6.74
N LYS A 43 -2.93 15.98 7.44
CA LYS A 43 -2.01 14.97 7.97
C LYS A 43 -1.27 14.39 6.77
N PRO A 44 0.06 14.25 6.83
CA PRO A 44 0.82 13.70 5.72
C PRO A 44 0.26 12.32 5.33
N ALA A 45 0.33 12.01 4.04
CA ALA A 45 -0.12 10.74 3.47
C ALA A 45 0.68 9.51 3.95
N TYR A 46 1.58 9.69 4.91
CA TYR A 46 2.48 8.70 5.47
C TYR A 46 2.59 8.88 6.98
N THR A 47 2.97 7.80 7.65
CA THR A 47 3.16 7.74 9.11
C THR A 47 4.64 7.76 9.47
N ASP A 48 4.96 8.12 10.72
CA ASP A 48 6.33 8.05 11.23
C ASP A 48 6.90 6.62 11.15
N LYS A 49 6.06 5.60 11.36
CA LYS A 49 6.44 4.19 11.22
C LYS A 49 6.90 3.86 9.79
N GLN A 50 6.22 4.40 8.78
CA GLN A 50 6.65 4.23 7.38
C GLN A 50 7.98 4.93 7.12
N VAL A 51 8.16 6.15 7.62
CA VAL A 51 9.43 6.90 7.49
C VAL A 51 10.58 6.13 8.15
N THR A 52 10.38 5.57 9.35
CA THR A 52 11.37 4.72 10.03
C THR A 52 11.70 3.47 9.21
N SER A 53 10.68 2.76 8.71
CA SER A 53 10.86 1.59 7.83
C SER A 53 11.71 1.93 6.59
N TRP A 54 11.36 3.01 5.87
CA TRP A 54 12.10 3.47 4.69
C TRP A 54 13.53 3.88 5.02
N THR A 55 13.75 4.47 6.18
CA THR A 55 15.09 4.84 6.67
C THR A 55 15.94 3.59 6.91
N HIS A 56 15.40 2.57 7.59
CA HIS A 56 16.10 1.30 7.79
C HIS A 56 16.39 0.59 6.47
N GLN A 57 15.44 0.56 5.53
CA GLN A 57 15.66 0.03 4.20
C GLN A 57 16.82 0.72 3.49
N ALA A 58 16.85 2.06 3.51
CA ALA A 58 17.90 2.82 2.85
C ALA A 58 19.27 2.60 3.51
N ARG A 59 19.31 2.59 4.85
CA ARG A 59 20.52 2.30 5.65
C ARG A 59 21.11 0.95 5.33
N ALA A 60 20.28 -0.11 5.32
CA ALA A 60 20.74 -1.45 4.99
C ALA A 60 21.38 -1.53 3.60
N VAL A 61 20.80 -0.82 2.62
CA VAL A 61 21.34 -0.78 1.24
C VAL A 61 22.68 -0.05 1.17
N VAL A 62 22.79 1.15 1.75
CA VAL A 62 24.03 1.94 1.68
C VAL A 62 25.17 1.26 2.44
N ALA A 63 24.87 0.67 3.60
CA ALA A 63 25.85 -0.04 4.42
C ALA A 63 26.42 -1.27 3.69
N ARG A 64 25.57 -2.06 3.02
CA ARG A 64 26.00 -3.23 2.24
C ARG A 64 26.98 -2.87 1.14
N HIS A 65 26.83 -1.68 0.56
CA HIS A 65 27.67 -1.21 -0.55
C HIS A 65 28.83 -0.32 -0.08
N GLY A 66 29.14 -0.34 1.22
CA GLY A 66 30.29 0.38 1.79
C GLY A 66 30.19 1.90 1.69
N VAL A 67 28.98 2.45 1.55
CA VAL A 67 28.76 3.90 1.56
C VAL A 67 28.55 4.34 3.01
N THR A 68 29.35 5.33 3.44
CA THR A 68 29.41 5.77 4.84
C THR A 68 29.39 7.29 4.97
N GLY A 69 29.19 7.79 6.19
CA GLY A 69 29.29 9.23 6.48
C GLY A 69 28.27 10.07 5.73
N GLU A 70 28.71 11.22 5.20
CA GLU A 70 27.83 12.21 4.57
C GLU A 70 27.14 11.67 3.30
N GLU A 71 27.83 10.85 2.49
CA GLU A 71 27.24 10.22 1.31
C GLU A 71 26.07 9.31 1.69
N ALA A 72 26.22 8.52 2.74
CA ALA A 72 25.17 7.62 3.22
C ALA A 72 23.93 8.40 3.66
N GLU A 73 24.11 9.45 4.46
CA GLU A 73 23.00 10.30 4.92
C GLU A 73 22.29 11.02 3.76
N LYS A 74 23.03 11.51 2.75
CA LYS A 74 22.44 12.09 1.54
C LYS A 74 21.58 11.08 0.79
N ILE A 75 22.06 9.85 0.59
CA ILE A 75 21.29 8.79 -0.09
C ILE A 75 20.05 8.40 0.71
N ILE A 76 20.17 8.23 2.03
CA ILE A 76 19.05 7.90 2.91
C ILE A 76 17.97 8.98 2.82
N ASN A 77 18.35 10.24 2.97
CA ASN A 77 17.42 11.37 2.89
C ASN A 77 16.76 11.48 1.51
N LEU A 78 17.52 11.31 0.43
CA LEU A 78 17.00 11.30 -0.93
C LEU A 78 15.97 10.17 -1.14
N SER A 79 16.28 8.97 -0.67
CA SER A 79 15.42 7.78 -0.75
C SER A 79 14.11 7.96 0.02
N VAL A 80 14.19 8.49 1.24
CA VAL A 80 13.02 8.78 2.10
C VAL A 80 12.18 9.90 1.48
N ALA A 81 12.79 10.98 1.01
CA ALA A 81 12.08 12.10 0.38
C ALA A 81 11.32 11.66 -0.88
N SER A 82 11.91 10.77 -1.70
CA SER A 82 11.25 10.23 -2.89
C SER A 82 10.01 9.40 -2.54
N ARG A 83 10.07 8.59 -1.48
CA ARG A 83 8.91 7.83 -1.00
C ARG A 83 7.82 8.71 -0.39
N LYS A 84 8.20 9.78 0.33
CA LYS A 84 7.24 10.78 0.85
C LYS A 84 6.45 11.44 -0.29
N ARG A 85 7.14 11.95 -1.32
CA ARG A 85 6.51 12.55 -2.50
C ARG A 85 5.61 11.57 -3.24
N LEU A 86 6.03 10.31 -3.37
CA LEU A 86 5.20 9.27 -3.99
C LEU A 86 3.94 8.99 -3.15
N ALA A 87 4.06 8.91 -1.82
CA ALA A 87 2.93 8.69 -0.93
C ALA A 87 1.90 9.84 -1.00
N GLU A 88 2.38 11.09 -1.01
CA GLU A 88 1.54 12.28 -1.19
C GLU A 88 0.86 12.29 -2.56
N THR A 89 1.62 12.07 -3.64
CA THR A 89 1.06 11.99 -5.00
C THR A 89 0.01 10.89 -5.10
N ALA A 90 0.26 9.72 -4.52
CA ALA A 90 -0.69 8.62 -4.52
C ALA A 90 -1.94 8.90 -3.67
N ALA A 91 -1.83 9.69 -2.60
CA ALA A 91 -2.98 10.13 -1.82
C ALA A 91 -3.85 11.10 -2.60
N HIS A 92 -3.26 12.12 -3.25
CA HIS A 92 -4.00 13.04 -4.11
C HIS A 92 -4.71 12.30 -5.24
N LEU A 93 -4.01 11.39 -5.95
CA LEU A 93 -4.63 10.59 -7.02
C LEU A 93 -5.81 9.74 -6.52
N ARG A 94 -5.73 9.19 -5.29
CA ARG A 94 -6.84 8.44 -4.68
C ARG A 94 -8.01 9.35 -4.33
N GLN A 95 -7.73 10.54 -3.80
CA GLN A 95 -8.75 11.53 -3.47
C GLN A 95 -9.47 12.00 -4.74
N ASP A 96 -8.73 12.38 -5.78
CA ASP A 96 -9.29 12.78 -7.08
C ASP A 96 -10.17 11.67 -7.66
N TRP A 97 -9.71 10.41 -7.55
CA TRP A 97 -10.49 9.26 -8.00
C TRP A 97 -11.78 9.06 -7.20
N LEU A 98 -11.74 9.26 -5.87
CA LEU A 98 -12.93 9.18 -5.01
C LEU A 98 -13.93 10.31 -5.33
N GLU A 99 -13.45 11.55 -5.47
CA GLU A 99 -14.29 12.71 -5.79
C GLU A 99 -14.98 12.54 -7.15
N MET A 100 -14.23 12.13 -8.18
CA MET A 100 -14.78 11.81 -9.50
C MET A 100 -15.82 10.69 -9.42
N THR A 101 -15.56 9.69 -8.58
CA THR A 101 -16.46 8.54 -8.39
C THR A 101 -17.77 8.97 -7.71
N GLU A 102 -17.69 9.78 -6.66
CA GLU A 102 -18.85 10.33 -5.96
C GLU A 102 -19.68 11.26 -6.85
N GLN A 103 -19.02 12.06 -7.71
CA GLN A 103 -19.71 12.90 -8.68
C GLN A 103 -20.50 12.05 -9.70
N ARG A 104 -19.89 11.03 -10.29
CA ARG A 104 -20.59 10.14 -11.23
C ARG A 104 -21.73 9.38 -10.57
N LEU A 105 -21.58 8.97 -9.30
CA LEU A 105 -22.66 8.35 -8.53
C LEU A 105 -23.84 9.30 -8.32
N ARG A 106 -23.59 10.60 -8.09
CA ARG A 106 -24.64 11.62 -8.01
C ARG A 106 -25.37 11.78 -9.35
N GLU A 107 -24.63 11.88 -10.47
CA GLU A 107 -25.20 12.01 -11.82
C GLU A 107 -26.10 10.82 -12.21
N ILE A 108 -25.74 9.59 -11.82
CA ILE A 108 -26.58 8.40 -12.02
C ILE A 108 -27.84 8.48 -11.15
N ARG A 109 -27.70 8.89 -9.89
CA ARG A 109 -28.83 9.01 -8.94
C ARG A 109 -29.85 10.05 -9.40
N GLU A 110 -29.39 11.10 -10.06
CA GLU A 110 -30.22 12.17 -10.63
C GLU A 110 -30.78 11.81 -12.02
N GLY A 111 -30.58 10.57 -12.48
CA GLY A 111 -31.21 10.02 -13.70
C GLY A 111 -30.51 10.39 -15.01
N GLY A 112 -29.31 10.98 -14.96
CA GLY A 112 -28.59 11.50 -16.13
C GLY A 112 -27.50 10.60 -16.72
N GLY A 113 -27.09 9.53 -16.05
CA GLY A 113 -25.87 8.78 -16.42
C GLY A 113 -26.07 7.28 -16.62
N SER A 114 -25.44 6.71 -17.66
CA SER A 114 -25.29 5.26 -17.81
C SER A 114 -24.18 4.75 -16.88
N GLY A 115 -24.43 3.71 -16.09
CA GLY A 115 -23.46 3.13 -15.15
C GLY A 115 -22.31 2.33 -15.79
N ALA A 116 -22.18 2.34 -17.13
CA ALA A 116 -21.16 1.59 -17.83
C ALA A 116 -19.78 2.27 -17.70
N GLY A 117 -18.83 1.59 -17.06
CA GLY A 117 -17.44 2.05 -16.91
C GLY A 117 -17.12 2.83 -15.64
N LEU A 118 -18.00 2.85 -14.64
CA LEU A 118 -17.59 3.34 -13.32
C LEU A 118 -16.56 2.39 -12.70
N PHE A 119 -15.61 2.98 -11.97
CA PHE A 119 -14.67 2.30 -11.08
C PHE A 119 -13.55 1.50 -11.74
N ASP A 120 -13.04 1.91 -12.91
CA ASP A 120 -11.80 1.30 -13.39
C ASP A 120 -10.61 1.74 -12.49
N ARG A 121 -10.33 0.91 -11.49
CA ARG A 121 -9.17 1.06 -10.60
C ARG A 121 -7.85 0.88 -11.37
N SER A 122 -7.88 0.35 -12.60
CA SER A 122 -6.70 0.18 -13.43
C SER A 122 -6.08 1.52 -13.83
N ASP A 123 -6.88 2.57 -14.06
CA ASP A 123 -6.38 3.89 -14.42
C ASP A 123 -5.72 4.61 -13.23
N LEU A 124 -6.30 4.48 -12.04
CA LEU A 124 -5.69 4.94 -10.80
C LEU A 124 -4.36 4.23 -10.56
N GLN A 125 -4.34 2.89 -10.68
CA GLN A 125 -3.12 2.11 -10.51
C GLN A 125 -2.06 2.48 -11.54
N ARG A 126 -2.44 2.70 -12.81
CA ARG A 126 -1.54 3.14 -13.89
C ARG A 126 -0.94 4.50 -13.56
N SER A 127 -1.73 5.42 -13.04
CA SER A 127 -1.30 6.77 -12.66
C SER A 127 -0.32 6.75 -11.49
N ILE A 128 -0.58 5.92 -10.47
CA ILE A 128 0.36 5.69 -9.36
C ILE A 128 1.66 5.06 -9.87
N ASN A 129 1.58 4.08 -10.77
CA ASN A 129 2.77 3.45 -11.36
C ASN A 129 3.62 4.46 -12.16
N LEU A 130 2.98 5.38 -12.91
CA LEU A 130 3.66 6.45 -13.62
C LEU A 130 4.32 7.45 -12.66
N ALA A 131 3.66 7.80 -11.57
CA ALA A 131 4.25 8.64 -10.52
C ALA A 131 5.48 7.95 -9.88
N ALA A 132 5.38 6.66 -9.59
CA ALA A 132 6.50 5.87 -9.08
C ALA A 132 7.67 5.86 -10.06
N GLU A 133 7.42 5.66 -11.36
CA GLU A 133 8.45 5.68 -12.40
C GLU A 133 9.16 7.04 -12.50
N ARG A 134 8.43 8.14 -12.37
CA ARG A 134 9.02 9.49 -12.32
C ARG A 134 9.93 9.67 -11.11
N GLU A 135 9.50 9.24 -9.93
CA GLU A 135 10.34 9.33 -8.72
C GLU A 135 11.55 8.40 -8.80
N ARG A 136 11.43 7.21 -9.39
CA ARG A 136 12.58 6.33 -9.68
C ARG A 136 13.57 6.98 -10.61
N LYS A 137 13.11 7.63 -11.69
CA LYS A 137 14.00 8.33 -12.61
C LYS A 137 14.77 9.46 -11.93
N LYS A 138 14.07 10.31 -11.15
CA LYS A 138 14.70 11.36 -10.35
C LYS A 138 15.71 10.78 -9.36
N LEU A 139 15.35 9.70 -8.66
CA LEU A 139 16.25 9.02 -7.73
C LEU A 139 17.52 8.55 -8.43
N ALA A 140 17.43 7.95 -9.62
CA ALA A 140 18.61 7.52 -10.39
C ALA A 140 19.51 8.70 -10.77
N GLU A 141 18.93 9.80 -11.25
CA GLU A 141 19.64 11.01 -11.67
C GLU A 141 20.35 11.72 -10.51
N GLU A 142 19.74 11.73 -9.31
CA GLU A 142 20.34 12.32 -8.12
C GLU A 142 21.40 11.39 -7.48
N LEU A 143 21.22 10.06 -7.51
CA LEU A 143 22.18 9.12 -6.95
C LEU A 143 23.57 9.24 -7.58
N VAL A 144 23.65 9.39 -8.90
CA VAL A 144 24.93 9.54 -9.62
C VAL A 144 25.66 10.86 -9.34
N LYS A 145 25.00 11.80 -8.65
CA LYS A 145 25.62 13.05 -8.15
C LYS A 145 26.18 12.89 -6.74
N ILE A 146 25.78 11.85 -6.02
CA ILE A 146 26.22 11.58 -4.64
C ILE A 146 27.34 10.54 -4.62
N VAL A 147 27.24 9.50 -5.44
CA VAL A 147 28.23 8.42 -5.55
C VAL A 147 28.61 8.17 -7.01
N ASP A 148 29.72 7.47 -7.22
CA ASP A 148 30.14 7.06 -8.56
C ASP A 148 29.08 6.16 -9.25
N ARG A 149 29.18 6.07 -10.58
CA ARG A 149 28.18 5.36 -11.40
C ARG A 149 28.07 3.88 -11.08
N ASP A 150 29.17 3.23 -10.69
CA ASP A 150 29.17 1.80 -10.40
C ASP A 150 28.45 1.52 -9.08
N LYS A 151 28.73 2.31 -8.04
CA LYS A 151 27.96 2.26 -6.79
C LYS A 151 26.50 2.65 -6.99
N ALA A 152 26.21 3.70 -7.75
CA ALA A 152 24.84 4.10 -8.05
C ALA A 152 24.05 2.96 -8.72
N ARG A 153 24.67 2.22 -9.64
CA ARG A 153 24.05 1.05 -10.31
C ARG A 153 23.72 -0.08 -9.34
N LEU A 154 24.51 -0.26 -8.28
CA LEU A 154 24.31 -1.30 -7.27
C LEU A 154 23.28 -0.91 -6.20
N ILE A 155 23.22 0.39 -5.86
CA ILE A 155 22.34 0.95 -4.82
C ILE A 155 20.94 1.25 -5.36
N PHE A 156 20.84 1.68 -6.62
CA PHE A 156 19.58 2.12 -7.20
C PHE A 156 18.48 1.06 -7.19
N PRO A 157 18.68 -0.18 -7.70
CA PRO A 157 17.61 -1.17 -7.79
C PRO A 157 16.86 -1.44 -6.47
N PRO A 158 17.52 -1.70 -5.32
CA PRO A 158 16.82 -1.89 -4.06
C PRO A 158 16.13 -0.62 -3.54
N LEU A 159 16.70 0.57 -3.76
CA LEU A 159 16.05 1.82 -3.33
C LEU A 159 14.84 2.18 -4.21
N ALA A 160 14.90 1.85 -5.50
CA ALA A 160 13.90 2.15 -6.52
C ALA A 160 12.67 1.25 -6.46
N ALA A 161 12.70 0.14 -5.70
CA ALA A 161 11.59 -0.80 -5.58
C ALA A 161 10.26 -0.07 -5.29
N MET A 162 10.25 0.83 -4.30
CA MET A 162 9.11 1.69 -3.92
C MET A 162 7.76 0.93 -3.96
N ASP A 163 7.71 -0.29 -3.44
CA ASP A 163 6.54 -1.17 -3.45
C ASP A 163 5.97 -1.27 -2.04
N GLY A 164 4.69 -0.94 -1.89
CA GLY A 164 4.00 -0.96 -0.60
C GLY A 164 4.00 -2.32 0.11
N ARG A 165 4.16 -3.43 -0.62
CA ARG A 165 4.30 -4.78 -0.04
C ARG A 165 5.63 -4.95 0.67
N VAL A 166 6.72 -4.49 0.06
CA VAL A 166 8.05 -4.51 0.68
C VAL A 166 8.08 -3.59 1.89
N ASP A 167 7.50 -2.40 1.74
CA ASP A 167 7.42 -1.43 2.84
C ASP A 167 6.63 -1.98 4.02
N GLY A 168 5.54 -2.72 3.75
CA GLY A 168 4.76 -3.41 4.77
C GLY A 168 5.53 -4.53 5.48
N LEU A 169 6.25 -5.37 4.73
CA LEU A 169 7.08 -6.43 5.32
C LEU A 169 8.21 -5.86 6.18
N VAL A 170 8.87 -4.79 5.72
CA VAL A 170 9.93 -4.15 6.51
C VAL A 170 9.36 -3.41 7.72
N ALA A 171 8.22 -2.75 7.60
CA ALA A 171 7.55 -2.13 8.75
C ALA A 171 7.18 -3.18 9.81
N LEU A 172 6.76 -4.37 9.38
CA LEU A 172 6.49 -5.49 10.27
C LEU A 172 7.77 -5.96 10.98
N LEU A 173 8.88 -6.14 10.25
CA LEU A 173 10.18 -6.51 10.85
C LEU A 173 10.68 -5.47 11.86
N VAL A 174 10.56 -4.18 11.53
CA VAL A 174 10.92 -3.08 12.45
C VAL A 174 10.06 -3.13 13.72
N SER A 175 8.77 -3.48 13.60
CA SER A 175 7.88 -3.58 14.76
C SER A 175 8.18 -4.75 15.71
N PHE A 176 9.02 -5.70 15.30
CA PHE A 176 9.45 -6.81 16.15
C PHE A 176 10.68 -6.48 17.01
N GLU A 177 11.21 -5.25 16.90
CA GLU A 177 12.29 -4.74 17.76
C GLU A 177 13.53 -5.64 17.77
N LEU A 178 13.89 -6.18 16.60
CA LEU A 178 15.04 -7.06 16.44
C LEU A 178 16.36 -6.32 16.70
N PRO A 179 17.41 -7.03 17.15
CA PRO A 179 18.75 -6.47 17.21
C PRO A 179 19.17 -5.87 15.84
N PRO A 180 19.91 -4.75 15.79
CA PRO A 180 20.20 -4.06 14.53
C PRO A 180 20.76 -4.95 13.42
N ALA A 181 21.74 -5.80 13.72
CA ALA A 181 22.32 -6.72 12.74
C ALA A 181 21.31 -7.77 12.21
N ALA A 182 20.41 -8.24 13.07
CA ALA A 182 19.35 -9.17 12.70
C ALA A 182 18.28 -8.48 11.84
N LEU A 183 17.93 -7.23 12.17
CA LEU A 183 17.02 -6.40 11.40
C LEU A 183 17.58 -6.13 10.00
N ASP A 184 18.82 -5.66 9.89
CA ASP A 184 19.47 -5.35 8.61
C ASP A 184 19.55 -6.59 7.72
N GLY A 185 19.97 -7.73 8.29
CA GLY A 185 20.02 -9.00 7.56
C GLY A 185 18.65 -9.48 7.07
N SER A 186 17.58 -9.21 7.83
CA SER A 186 16.21 -9.56 7.46
C SER A 186 15.65 -8.63 6.37
N ILE A 187 15.91 -7.33 6.49
CA ILE A 187 15.54 -6.33 5.47
C ILE A 187 16.21 -6.65 4.14
N GLU A 188 17.50 -7.01 4.17
CA GLU A 188 18.23 -7.40 2.97
C GLU A 188 17.59 -8.61 2.28
N ALA A 189 17.18 -9.62 3.04
CA ALA A 189 16.54 -10.82 2.48
C ALA A 189 15.18 -10.49 1.83
N VAL A 190 14.39 -9.61 2.45
CA VAL A 190 13.13 -9.10 1.87
C VAL A 190 13.40 -8.36 0.55
N GLN A 191 14.39 -7.47 0.53
CA GLN A 191 14.75 -6.73 -0.67
C GLN A 191 15.26 -7.64 -1.79
N ALA A 192 16.07 -8.65 -1.46
CA ALA A 192 16.61 -9.60 -2.42
C ALA A 192 15.51 -10.44 -3.09
N TRP A 193 14.58 -10.98 -2.29
CA TRP A 193 13.40 -11.69 -2.81
C TRP A 193 12.54 -10.78 -3.70
N HIS A 194 12.34 -9.53 -3.29
CA HIS A 194 11.54 -8.59 -4.07
C HIS A 194 12.19 -8.20 -5.41
N ILE A 195 13.50 -7.93 -5.43
CA ILE A 195 14.22 -7.62 -6.68
C ILE A 195 14.08 -8.76 -7.67
N ARG A 196 14.24 -10.01 -7.22
CA ARG A 196 14.02 -11.19 -8.08
C ARG A 196 12.58 -11.27 -8.58
N THR A 197 11.60 -10.91 -7.73
CA THR A 197 10.19 -10.85 -8.12
C THR A 197 9.94 -9.80 -9.21
N ILE A 198 10.54 -8.61 -9.11
CA ILE A 198 10.45 -7.59 -10.16
C ILE A 198 11.13 -8.08 -11.45
N ALA A 199 12.34 -8.62 -11.34
CA ALA A 199 13.10 -9.11 -12.49
C ALA A 199 12.31 -10.18 -13.26
N ALA A 200 11.69 -11.12 -12.55
CA ALA A 200 10.83 -12.15 -13.13
C ALA A 200 9.62 -11.57 -13.88
N ARG A 201 8.97 -10.52 -13.34
CA ARG A 201 7.82 -9.85 -14.00
C ARG A 201 8.21 -9.24 -15.34
N ALA A 202 9.44 -8.76 -15.46
CA ALA A 202 9.97 -8.19 -16.69
C ALA A 202 10.34 -9.24 -17.75
N MET A 203 10.39 -10.54 -17.38
CA MET A 203 10.72 -11.60 -18.32
C MET A 203 9.51 -11.99 -19.20
N PRO A 204 9.76 -12.42 -20.46
CA PRO A 204 8.76 -13.07 -21.31
C PRO A 204 8.12 -14.27 -20.58
N ARG A 205 6.83 -14.53 -20.82
CA ARG A 205 6.05 -15.58 -20.13
C ARG A 205 6.74 -16.95 -20.14
N GLU A 206 7.32 -17.32 -21.27
CA GLU A 206 8.06 -18.58 -21.47
C GLU A 206 9.28 -18.73 -20.55
N ASN A 207 9.88 -17.62 -20.11
CA ASN A 207 11.02 -17.62 -19.18
C ASN A 207 10.59 -17.44 -17.70
N ARG A 208 9.31 -17.18 -17.42
CA ARG A 208 8.82 -16.98 -16.05
C ARG A 208 8.88 -18.25 -15.21
N VAL A 209 8.84 -19.43 -15.82
CA VAL A 209 8.92 -20.71 -15.09
C VAL A 209 10.24 -20.83 -14.32
N PHE A 210 11.37 -20.50 -14.97
CA PHE A 210 12.68 -20.48 -14.31
C PHE A 210 12.77 -19.36 -13.27
N ALA A 211 12.21 -18.18 -13.58
CA ALA A 211 12.19 -17.07 -12.65
C ALA A 211 11.35 -17.36 -11.38
N ASN A 212 10.26 -18.12 -11.52
CA ASN A 212 9.40 -18.53 -10.40
C ASN A 212 10.15 -19.45 -9.43
N GLU A 213 11.03 -20.32 -9.92
CA GLU A 213 11.87 -21.15 -9.06
C GLU A 213 12.86 -20.29 -8.26
N GLU A 214 13.52 -19.32 -8.90
CA GLU A 214 14.43 -18.41 -8.19
C GLU A 214 13.70 -17.52 -7.16
N ILE A 215 12.48 -17.07 -7.48
CA ILE A 215 11.63 -16.33 -6.54
C ILE A 215 11.30 -17.22 -5.34
N ARG A 216 10.92 -18.48 -5.57
CA ARG A 216 10.59 -19.44 -4.52
C ARG A 216 11.79 -19.68 -3.61
N GLN A 217 12.96 -19.96 -4.19
CA GLN A 217 14.20 -20.14 -3.43
C GLN A 217 14.57 -18.89 -2.61
N ALA A 218 14.44 -17.70 -3.18
CA ALA A 218 14.71 -16.46 -2.46
C ALA A 218 13.70 -16.20 -1.33
N ARG A 219 12.43 -16.53 -1.53
CA ARG A 219 11.39 -16.45 -0.51
C ARG A 219 11.69 -17.41 0.64
N ASP A 220 12.02 -18.65 0.32
CA ASP A 220 12.25 -19.70 1.31
C ASP A 220 13.52 -19.40 2.12
N ALA A 221 14.59 -18.93 1.47
CA ALA A 221 15.81 -18.44 2.14
C ALA A 221 15.53 -17.23 3.06
N MET A 222 14.66 -16.29 2.65
CA MET A 222 14.23 -15.17 3.50
C MET A 222 13.44 -15.66 4.72
N LEU A 223 12.52 -16.61 4.54
CA LEU A 223 11.75 -17.18 5.64
C LEU A 223 12.64 -17.97 6.60
N GLU A 224 13.59 -18.75 6.08
CA GLU A 224 14.55 -19.48 6.91
C GLU A 224 15.44 -18.53 7.72
N LYS A 225 15.97 -17.47 7.09
CA LYS A 225 16.78 -16.45 7.76
C LYS A 225 16.02 -15.75 8.88
N THR A 226 14.74 -15.42 8.65
CA THR A 226 13.93 -14.73 9.67
C THR A 226 13.42 -15.68 10.75
N ARG A 227 13.21 -16.98 10.47
CA ARG A 227 12.74 -17.96 11.47
C ARG A 227 13.66 -18.06 12.69
N GLY A 228 14.98 -18.01 12.49
CA GLY A 228 15.95 -18.08 13.60
C GLY A 228 16.03 -16.79 14.44
N LEU A 229 15.41 -15.70 13.97
CA LEU A 229 15.50 -14.37 14.58
C LEU A 229 14.19 -13.93 15.25
N LEU A 230 13.07 -14.57 14.90
CA LEU A 230 11.73 -14.22 15.36
C LEU A 230 11.21 -15.26 16.36
N SER A 231 10.37 -14.82 17.30
CA SER A 231 9.56 -15.77 18.07
C SER A 231 8.58 -16.52 17.16
N ALA A 232 8.04 -17.66 17.62
CA ALA A 232 7.12 -18.47 16.83
C ALA A 232 5.90 -17.67 16.32
N GLU A 233 5.31 -16.81 17.15
CA GLU A 233 4.16 -15.98 16.79
C GLU A 233 4.56 -14.83 15.83
N GLN A 234 5.71 -14.21 16.05
CA GLN A 234 6.24 -13.19 15.13
C GLN A 234 6.54 -13.79 13.76
N PHE A 235 7.17 -14.98 13.72
CA PHE A 235 7.45 -15.70 12.49
C PHE A 235 6.18 -16.09 11.76
N LYS A 236 5.17 -16.61 12.47
CA LYS A 236 3.86 -16.94 11.89
C LYS A 236 3.19 -15.71 11.26
N THR A 237 3.23 -14.58 11.95
CA THR A 237 2.69 -13.30 11.45
C THR A 237 3.45 -12.84 10.21
N PHE A 238 4.78 -12.90 10.23
CA PHE A 238 5.63 -12.53 9.11
C PHE A 238 5.41 -13.44 7.90
N ALA A 239 5.41 -14.75 8.10
CA ALA A 239 5.17 -15.74 7.04
C ALA A 239 3.79 -15.58 6.41
N ALA A 240 2.76 -15.30 7.22
CA ALA A 240 1.42 -14.99 6.71
C ALA A 240 1.42 -13.73 5.82
N ALA A 241 2.12 -12.66 6.24
CA ALA A 241 2.26 -11.45 5.44
C ALA A 241 3.00 -11.72 4.11
N VAL A 242 4.07 -12.52 4.12
CA VAL A 242 4.77 -12.95 2.90
C VAL A 242 3.86 -13.76 1.98
N THR A 243 3.09 -14.71 2.51
CA THR A 243 2.21 -15.56 1.68
C THR A 243 1.04 -14.77 1.08
N SER A 244 0.59 -13.71 1.76
CA SER A 244 -0.45 -12.80 1.25
C SER A 244 0.01 -11.96 0.04
N THR A 245 1.32 -11.86 -0.19
CA THR A 245 1.86 -11.25 -1.39
C THR A 245 1.80 -12.26 -2.54
N LYS A 246 0.75 -12.17 -3.36
CA LYS A 246 0.56 -13.07 -4.51
C LYS A 246 1.81 -13.12 -5.41
N PRO A 247 2.29 -14.32 -5.78
CA PRO A 247 3.34 -14.46 -6.79
C PRO A 247 2.87 -13.94 -8.16
N VAL A 248 3.83 -13.79 -9.06
CA VAL A 248 3.61 -13.36 -10.45
C VAL A 248 2.84 -14.48 -11.15
N ASP A 249 1.53 -14.29 -11.36
CA ASP A 249 0.64 -15.20 -12.09
C ASP A 249 0.28 -16.52 -11.37
N GLU A 250 -0.36 -16.43 -10.19
CA GLU A 250 -1.38 -17.39 -9.76
C GLU A 250 -2.80 -16.82 -9.94
#